data_AF-A0A061SVH1-F1
#
_entry.id   AF-A0A061SVH1-F1
#
_cell.length_a   1.000
_cell.length_b   1.000
_cell.length_c   1.000
_cell.angle_alpha   90.00
_cell.angle_beta   90.00
_cell.angle_gamma   90.00
#
_symmetry.space_group_name_H-M   'P 1'
#
loop_
_entity.id
_entity.type
_entity.pdbx_description
1 polymer ?
#
loop_
_entity_poly.entity_id
_entity_poly.type
_entity_poly.pdbx_seq_one_letter_code
_entity_poly.pdbx_strand_id
1 'polypeptide(L)'
;MTRTYLPGILAMAIIVVASNILVQFLYGDWLTWGAFTYPLAFLVTDVMNRVYGPSAARRVVLVGFVVGLICSLIGTQIMGEFGPLVTLRIAVASGIAFLVAQLLDVAIFAALRGGTWWRAPLASTLIGSSVDTALFFSIAFSGSLSFIHPATDVSWAAETLPLLGSGPIAPLWVSLAVADWAVKLSLALIALIPFRMITARLTRAT
;
A
#
# COMPACT_ATOMS: atom_id res chain seq x y z
N MET A 1 27.17 -1.75 -9.39
CA MET A 1 25.75 -1.73 -9.81
C MET A 1 24.72 -1.63 -8.66
N THR A 2 25.05 -1.93 -7.41
CA THR A 2 24.10 -1.89 -6.26
C THR A 2 23.96 -0.53 -5.57
N ARG A 3 24.97 0.34 -5.62
CA ARG A 3 24.93 1.65 -4.94
C ARG A 3 23.92 2.64 -5.51
N THR A 4 23.60 2.53 -6.80
CA THR A 4 22.71 3.46 -7.51
C THR A 4 21.25 3.39 -7.03
N TYR A 5 20.80 2.22 -6.59
CA TYR A 5 19.40 2.01 -6.17
C TYR A 5 19.22 2.04 -4.65
N LEU A 6 20.33 2.09 -3.90
CA LEU A 6 20.33 1.98 -2.46
C LEU A 6 19.41 3.01 -1.77
N PRO A 7 19.36 4.29 -2.18
CA PRO A 7 18.43 5.26 -1.57
C PRO A 7 16.96 4.85 -1.72
N GLY A 8 16.57 4.37 -2.91
CA GLY A 8 15.20 3.91 -3.16
C GLY A 8 14.86 2.64 -2.40
N ILE A 9 15.81 1.70 -2.29
CA ILE A 9 15.64 0.48 -1.49
C ILE A 9 15.43 0.83 -0.01
N LEU A 10 16.27 1.71 0.54
CA LEU A 10 16.17 2.14 1.94
C LEU A 10 14.87 2.90 2.20
N ALA A 11 14.49 3.83 1.32
CA ALA A 11 13.23 4.57 1.45
C ALA A 11 12.02 3.62 1.44
N MET A 12 11.98 2.67 0.49
CA MET A 12 10.92 1.66 0.42
C MET A 12 10.88 0.80 1.70
N ALA A 13 12.03 0.27 2.14
CA ALA A 13 12.09 -0.55 3.35
C ALA A 13 11.62 0.21 4.60
N ILE A 14 12.05 1.46 4.77
CA ILE A 14 11.62 2.32 5.89
C ILE A 14 10.11 2.54 5.86
N ILE A 15 9.54 2.89 4.69
CA ILE A 15 8.11 3.12 4.56
C ILE A 15 7.33 1.84 4.85
N VAL A 16 7.77 0.69 4.35
CA VAL A 16 7.10 -0.59 4.57
C VAL A 16 7.14 -0.98 6.05
N VAL A 17 8.30 -0.86 6.71
CA VAL A 17 8.44 -1.14 8.15
C VAL A 17 7.55 -0.17 8.95
N ALA A 18 7.63 1.12 8.65
CA ALA A 18 6.82 2.13 9.33
C ALA A 18 5.34 1.85 9.15
N SER A 19 4.87 1.50 7.94
CA SER A 19 3.47 1.20 7.67
C SER A 19 2.99 -0.05 8.44
N ASN A 20 3.82 -1.09 8.55
CA ASN A 20 3.50 -2.31 9.32
C ASN A 20 3.42 -2.05 10.83
N ILE A 21 4.16 -1.07 11.34
CA ILE A 21 4.07 -0.66 12.75
C ILE A 21 2.89 0.28 12.95
N LEU A 22 2.75 1.29 12.10
CA LEU A 22 1.75 2.35 12.21
C LEU A 22 0.31 1.87 11.97
N VAL A 23 0.12 0.73 11.29
CA VAL A 23 -1.20 0.11 11.16
C VAL A 23 -1.79 -0.31 12.52
N GLN A 24 -0.96 -0.48 13.55
CA GLN A 24 -1.42 -0.84 14.91
C GLN A 24 -1.97 0.35 15.69
N PHE A 25 -1.80 1.59 15.19
CA PHE A 25 -2.21 2.81 15.88
C PHE A 25 -3.37 3.46 15.15
N LEU A 26 -4.47 3.64 15.87
CA LEU A 26 -5.70 4.24 15.35
C LEU A 26 -5.53 5.75 15.13
N TYR A 27 -6.17 6.24 14.07
CA TYR A 27 -6.35 7.64 13.74
C TYR A 27 -7.86 7.92 13.67
N GLY A 28 -8.36 8.64 14.67
CA GLY A 28 -9.80 8.72 14.92
C GLY A 28 -10.36 7.36 15.35
N ASP A 29 -11.57 7.04 14.92
CA ASP A 29 -12.26 5.81 15.35
C ASP A 29 -12.14 4.63 14.36
N TRP A 30 -11.63 4.87 13.15
CA TRP A 30 -11.77 3.92 12.04
C TRP A 30 -10.51 3.66 11.22
N LEU A 31 -9.69 4.68 10.97
CA LEU A 31 -8.47 4.53 10.17
C LEU A 31 -7.26 4.29 11.06
N THR A 32 -6.17 3.85 10.46
CA THR A 32 -4.88 3.69 11.14
C THR A 32 -3.83 4.61 10.54
N TRP A 33 -2.76 4.88 11.27
CA TRP A 33 -1.62 5.65 10.74
C TRP A 33 -0.94 4.97 9.55
N GLY A 34 -1.13 3.65 9.39
CA GLY A 34 -0.70 2.90 8.21
C GLY A 34 -1.31 3.44 6.90
N ALA A 35 -2.57 3.87 6.92
CA ALA A 35 -3.27 4.40 5.73
C ALA A 35 -2.62 5.67 5.17
N PHE A 36 -1.92 6.46 6.01
CA PHE A 36 -1.25 7.69 5.60
C PHE A 36 0.19 7.49 5.16
N THR A 37 0.84 6.44 5.67
CA THR A 37 2.26 6.19 5.41
C THR A 37 2.49 5.25 4.23
N TYR A 38 1.63 4.25 4.07
CA TYR A 38 1.72 3.30 2.97
C TYR A 38 1.70 3.94 1.56
N PRO A 39 0.87 4.97 1.27
CA PRO A 39 0.82 5.57 -0.07
C PRO A 39 2.16 6.17 -0.52
N LEU A 40 3.06 6.49 0.41
CA LEU A 40 4.41 6.96 0.09
C LEU A 40 5.26 5.87 -0.61
N ALA A 41 4.91 4.60 -0.50
CA ALA A 41 5.57 3.51 -1.22
C ALA A 41 5.42 3.67 -2.73
N PHE A 42 4.22 4.07 -3.22
CA PHE A 42 3.98 4.36 -4.63
C PHE A 42 4.86 5.52 -5.13
N LEU A 43 5.02 6.58 -4.33
CA LEU A 43 5.93 7.69 -4.66
C LEU A 43 7.37 7.20 -4.86
N VAL A 44 7.86 6.30 -3.99
CA VAL A 44 9.21 5.73 -4.16
C VAL A 44 9.29 4.91 -5.45
N THR A 45 8.31 4.04 -5.70
CA THR A 45 8.25 3.22 -6.92
C THR A 45 8.25 4.08 -8.19
N ASP A 46 7.43 5.13 -8.22
CA ASP A 46 7.32 6.08 -9.33
C ASP A 46 8.62 6.84 -9.59
N VAL A 47 9.26 7.34 -8.53
CA VAL A 47 10.56 8.02 -8.64
C VAL A 47 11.61 7.07 -9.22
N MET A 48 11.66 5.84 -8.71
CA MET A 48 12.60 4.83 -9.18
C MET A 48 12.34 4.46 -10.65
N ASN A 49 11.08 4.35 -11.04
CA ASN A 49 10.69 4.05 -12.41
C ASN A 49 11.04 5.20 -13.36
N ARG A 50 10.82 6.45 -12.95
CA ARG A 50 11.16 7.63 -13.75
C ARG A 50 12.67 7.74 -13.99
N VAL A 51 13.45 7.67 -12.92
CA VAL A 51 14.90 7.97 -12.95
C VAL A 51 15.72 6.79 -13.45
N TYR A 52 15.39 5.58 -12.99
CA TYR A 52 16.20 4.38 -13.24
C TYR A 52 15.51 3.32 -14.10
N GLY A 53 14.23 3.54 -14.45
CA GLY A 53 13.45 2.64 -15.30
C GLY A 53 12.74 1.50 -14.55
N PRO A 54 11.91 0.74 -15.28
CA PRO A 54 11.02 -0.26 -14.68
C PRO A 54 11.77 -1.41 -14.01
N SER A 55 12.93 -1.81 -14.53
CA SER A 55 13.75 -2.87 -13.93
C SER A 55 14.27 -2.50 -12.54
N ALA A 56 14.64 -1.23 -12.32
CA ALA A 56 15.06 -0.75 -11.01
C ALA A 56 13.87 -0.65 -10.05
N ALA A 57 12.72 -0.14 -10.52
CA ALA A 57 11.50 -0.06 -9.73
C ALA A 57 11.04 -1.44 -9.24
N ARG A 58 11.03 -2.47 -10.12
CA ARG A 58 10.70 -3.86 -9.73
C ARG A 58 11.61 -4.41 -8.64
N ARG A 59 12.91 -4.09 -8.67
CA ARG A 59 13.85 -4.52 -7.63
C ARG A 59 13.52 -3.88 -6.28
N VAL A 60 13.20 -2.58 -6.27
CA VAL A 60 12.80 -1.88 -5.04
C VAL A 60 11.49 -2.44 -4.48
N VAL A 61 10.51 -2.72 -5.35
CA VAL A 61 9.25 -3.38 -4.98
C VAL A 61 9.50 -4.76 -4.39
N LEU A 62 10.35 -5.60 -4.99
CA LEU A 62 10.67 -6.92 -4.46
C LEU A 62 11.34 -6.85 -3.09
N VAL A 63 12.24 -5.89 -2.87
CA VAL A 63 12.83 -5.70 -1.53
C VAL A 63 11.77 -5.25 -0.53
N GLY A 64 10.93 -4.28 -0.90
CA GLY A 64 9.81 -3.84 -0.07
C GLY A 64 8.87 -4.99 0.29
N PHE A 65 8.56 -5.86 -0.67
CA PHE A 65 7.73 -7.06 -0.45
C PHE A 65 8.38 -8.02 0.55
N VAL A 66 9.67 -8.34 0.38
CA VAL A 66 10.38 -9.24 1.31
C VAL A 66 10.45 -8.64 2.71
N VAL A 67 10.72 -7.33 2.83
CA VAL A 67 10.73 -6.62 4.12
C VAL A 67 9.34 -6.67 4.77
N GLY A 68 8.28 -6.39 4.00
CA GLY A 68 6.91 -6.44 4.48
C GLY A 68 6.47 -7.83 4.93
N LEU A 69 6.89 -8.86 4.19
CA LEU A 69 6.64 -10.26 4.56
C LEU A 69 7.33 -10.60 5.89
N ILE A 70 8.60 -10.21 6.06
CA ILE A 70 9.33 -10.41 7.33
C ILE A 70 8.62 -9.67 8.47
N CYS A 71 8.26 -8.40 8.29
CA CYS A 71 7.52 -7.63 9.29
C CYS A 71 6.19 -8.29 9.66
N SER A 72 5.43 -8.76 8.67
CA SER A 72 4.15 -9.43 8.89
C SER A 72 4.34 -10.76 9.64
N LEU A 73 5.36 -11.55 9.26
CA LEU A 73 5.70 -12.79 9.95
C LEU A 73 6.10 -12.54 11.40
N ILE A 74 6.92 -11.52 11.67
CA ILE A 74 7.24 -11.12 13.05
C ILE A 74 5.97 -10.72 13.80
N GLY A 75 5.09 -9.93 13.17
CA GLY A 75 3.80 -9.53 13.73
C GLY A 75 2.89 -10.71 14.10
N THR A 76 2.98 -11.84 13.37
CA THR A 76 2.23 -13.07 13.73
C THR A 76 2.72 -13.73 15.01
N GLN A 77 3.96 -13.47 15.42
CA GLN A 77 4.57 -14.06 16.62
C GLN A 77 4.42 -13.16 17.86
N ILE A 78 4.09 -11.88 17.68
CA ILE A 78 3.90 -10.94 18.78
C ILE A 78 2.42 -10.96 19.18
N MET A 79 2.14 -11.38 20.42
CA MET A 79 0.79 -11.40 20.98
C MET A 79 0.45 -10.05 21.61
N GLY A 80 -0.61 -9.40 21.13
CA GLY A 80 -1.28 -8.29 21.78
C GLY A 80 -2.48 -8.74 22.61
N GLU A 81 -3.31 -7.79 23.04
CA GLU A 81 -4.49 -8.03 23.89
C GLU A 81 -5.52 -8.96 23.26
N PHE A 82 -5.69 -8.89 21.93
CA PHE A 82 -6.70 -9.63 21.18
C PHE A 82 -6.12 -10.75 20.30
N GLY A 83 -4.88 -11.18 20.56
CA GLY A 83 -4.17 -12.19 19.77
C GLY A 83 -2.97 -11.62 18.99
N PRO A 84 -2.50 -12.27 17.91
CA PRO A 84 -1.35 -11.79 17.16
C PRO A 84 -1.58 -10.40 16.56
N LEU A 85 -0.57 -9.52 16.62
CA LEU A 85 -0.64 -8.17 16.02
C LEU A 85 -0.93 -8.20 14.52
N VAL A 86 -0.48 -9.27 13.84
CA VAL A 86 -0.81 -9.54 12.43
C VAL A 86 -1.26 -10.98 12.31
N THR A 87 -2.48 -11.20 11.85
CA THR A 87 -2.96 -12.56 11.57
C THR A 87 -2.35 -13.08 10.27
N LEU A 88 -2.25 -14.40 10.10
CA LEU A 88 -1.76 -14.99 8.85
C LEU A 88 -2.59 -14.53 7.65
N ARG A 89 -3.89 -14.35 7.85
CA ARG A 89 -4.81 -13.83 6.83
C ARG A 89 -4.45 -12.41 6.40
N ILE A 90 -4.20 -11.50 7.35
CA ILE A 90 -3.78 -10.13 7.06
C ILE A 90 -2.41 -10.11 6.38
N ALA A 91 -1.47 -10.97 6.80
CA ALA A 91 -0.17 -11.09 6.17
C ALA A 91 -0.29 -11.51 4.68
N VAL A 92 -1.14 -12.50 4.38
CA VAL A 92 -1.43 -12.95 3.01
C VAL A 92 -2.10 -11.84 2.20
N ALA A 93 -3.11 -11.17 2.77
CA ALA A 93 -3.80 -10.05 2.13
C ALA A 93 -2.83 -8.92 1.77
N SER A 94 -2.01 -8.49 2.73
CA SER A 94 -0.98 -7.45 2.56
C SER A 94 0.04 -7.83 1.50
N GLY A 95 0.56 -9.05 1.54
CA GLY A 95 1.53 -9.53 0.55
C GLY A 95 0.99 -9.55 -0.88
N ILE A 96 -0.22 -10.07 -1.07
CA ILE A 96 -0.87 -10.12 -2.40
C ILE A 96 -1.19 -8.72 -2.90
N ALA A 97 -1.82 -7.89 -2.07
CA ALA A 97 -2.21 -6.52 -2.43
C ALA A 97 -0.98 -5.69 -2.80
N PHE A 98 0.05 -5.70 -1.94
CA PHE A 98 1.30 -4.97 -2.17
C PHE A 98 1.96 -5.38 -3.48
N LEU A 99 2.17 -6.69 -3.70
CA LEU A 99 2.94 -7.16 -4.85
C LEU A 99 2.19 -6.88 -6.16
N VAL A 100 0.88 -7.17 -6.20
CA VAL A 100 0.07 -6.94 -7.40
C VAL A 100 -0.03 -5.44 -7.71
N ALA A 101 -0.36 -4.62 -6.72
CA ALA A 101 -0.54 -3.19 -6.90
C ALA A 101 0.75 -2.49 -7.33
N GLN A 102 1.87 -2.80 -6.69
CA GLN A 102 3.17 -2.18 -7.00
C GLN A 102 3.71 -2.63 -8.37
N LEU A 103 3.52 -3.90 -8.77
CA LEU A 103 3.92 -4.34 -10.11
C LEU A 103 3.03 -3.74 -11.20
N LEU A 104 1.74 -3.60 -10.93
CA LEU A 104 0.78 -2.93 -11.82
C LEU A 104 1.13 -1.45 -11.98
N ASP A 105 1.44 -0.76 -10.88
CA ASP A 105 1.94 0.61 -10.87
C ASP A 105 3.18 0.74 -11.77
N VAL A 106 4.20 -0.10 -11.57
CA VAL A 106 5.41 -0.09 -12.41
C VAL A 106 5.09 -0.26 -13.89
N ALA A 107 4.18 -1.18 -14.23
CA ALA A 107 3.80 -1.47 -15.60
C ALA A 107 3.04 -0.30 -16.26
N ILE A 108 2.03 0.24 -15.58
CA ILE A 108 1.22 1.37 -16.07
C ILE A 108 2.09 2.62 -16.21
N PHE A 109 2.91 2.91 -15.20
CA PHE A 109 3.84 4.03 -15.24
C PHE A 109 4.78 3.92 -16.43
N ALA A 110 5.39 2.73 -16.62
CA ALA A 110 6.32 2.50 -17.72
C ALA A 110 5.65 2.66 -19.09
N ALA A 111 4.38 2.25 -19.23
CA ALA A 111 3.61 2.45 -20.46
C ALA A 111 3.28 3.93 -20.74
N LEU A 112 3.04 4.72 -19.68
CA LEU A 112 2.63 6.13 -19.80
C LEU A 112 3.78 7.14 -19.68
N ARG A 113 5.02 6.68 -19.43
CA ARG A 113 6.17 7.53 -19.07
C ARG A 113 6.55 8.58 -20.12
N GLY A 114 6.19 8.36 -21.39
CA GLY A 114 6.48 9.26 -22.51
C GLY A 114 5.57 10.49 -22.60
N GLY A 115 4.49 10.55 -21.80
CA GLY A 115 3.58 11.70 -21.77
C GLY A 115 4.04 12.84 -20.86
N THR A 116 3.09 13.70 -20.48
CA THR A 116 3.31 14.75 -19.48
C THR A 116 3.81 14.17 -18.16
N TRP A 117 4.64 14.94 -17.44
CA TRP A 117 5.38 14.45 -16.26
C TRP A 117 4.48 13.88 -15.16
N TRP A 118 3.25 14.38 -15.02
CA TRP A 118 2.29 13.98 -13.99
C TRP A 118 1.39 12.82 -14.40
N ARG A 119 1.21 12.55 -15.71
CA ARG A 119 0.23 11.57 -16.19
C ARG A 119 0.59 10.15 -15.79
N ALA A 120 1.86 9.78 -15.94
CA ALA A 120 2.34 8.46 -15.54
C ALA A 120 2.18 8.19 -14.02
N PRO A 121 2.75 9.01 -13.10
CA PRO A 121 2.65 8.76 -11.66
C PRO A 121 1.21 8.81 -11.15
N LEU A 122 0.39 9.75 -11.66
CA LEU A 122 -1.00 9.85 -11.22
C LEU A 122 -1.79 8.61 -11.66
N ALA A 123 -1.74 8.24 -12.94
CA ALA A 123 -2.53 7.11 -13.43
C ALA A 123 -2.08 5.78 -12.83
N SER A 124 -0.77 5.56 -12.68
CA SER A 124 -0.24 4.32 -12.10
C SER A 124 -0.61 4.21 -10.61
N THR A 125 -0.40 5.27 -9.82
CA THR A 125 -0.72 5.26 -8.40
C THR A 125 -2.22 5.13 -8.15
N LEU A 126 -3.08 5.80 -8.92
CA LEU A 126 -4.53 5.71 -8.77
C LEU A 126 -5.04 4.28 -9.02
N ILE A 127 -4.59 3.65 -10.12
CA ILE A 127 -5.01 2.30 -10.48
C ILE A 127 -4.41 1.29 -9.49
N GLY A 128 -3.10 1.41 -9.20
CA GLY A 128 -2.40 0.56 -8.25
C GLY A 128 -3.04 0.60 -6.85
N SER A 129 -3.28 1.80 -6.31
CA SER A 129 -3.90 1.98 -4.99
C SER A 129 -5.33 1.45 -4.93
N SER A 130 -6.09 1.57 -6.02
CA SER A 130 -7.46 1.03 -6.09
C SER A 130 -7.45 -0.50 -6.07
N VAL A 131 -6.54 -1.12 -6.82
CA VAL A 131 -6.34 -2.58 -6.81
C VAL A 131 -5.82 -3.07 -5.47
N ASP A 132 -4.88 -2.34 -4.85
CA ASP A 132 -4.37 -2.62 -3.51
C ASP A 132 -5.50 -2.67 -2.48
N THR A 133 -6.30 -1.60 -2.37
CA THR A 133 -7.41 -1.53 -1.42
C THR A 133 -8.44 -2.64 -1.70
N ALA A 134 -8.81 -2.85 -2.96
CA ALA A 134 -9.77 -3.90 -3.31
C ALA A 134 -9.28 -5.30 -2.90
N LEU A 135 -8.02 -5.63 -3.19
CA LEU A 135 -7.43 -6.92 -2.81
C LEU A 135 -7.26 -7.04 -1.30
N PHE A 136 -6.66 -6.03 -0.65
CA PHE A 136 -6.37 -6.07 0.78
C PHE A 136 -7.63 -6.25 1.60
N PHE A 137 -8.62 -5.35 1.45
CA PHE A 137 -9.81 -5.39 2.28
C PHE A 137 -10.69 -6.61 1.99
N SER A 138 -10.79 -7.02 0.72
CA SER A 138 -11.55 -8.24 0.37
C SER A 138 -10.91 -9.47 1.01
N ILE A 139 -9.59 -9.65 0.88
CA ILE A 139 -8.89 -10.83 1.40
C ILE A 139 -8.84 -10.79 2.94
N ALA A 140 -8.55 -9.63 3.53
CA ALA A 140 -8.39 -9.49 4.97
C ALA A 140 -9.71 -9.61 5.74
N PHE A 141 -10.81 -9.05 5.24
CA PHE A 141 -12.03 -8.85 6.04
C PHE A 141 -13.32 -9.44 5.46
N SER A 142 -13.38 -9.81 4.18
CA SER A 142 -14.61 -10.41 3.63
C SER A 142 -14.92 -11.77 4.28
N GLY A 143 -16.14 -11.97 4.76
CA GLY A 143 -16.56 -13.27 5.31
C GLY A 143 -16.44 -14.43 4.30
N SER A 144 -16.53 -14.16 3.00
CA SER A 144 -16.40 -15.18 1.94
C SER A 144 -15.02 -15.82 1.86
N LEU A 145 -13.99 -15.15 2.40
CA LEU A 145 -12.60 -15.60 2.37
C LEU A 145 -12.09 -16.04 3.75
N SER A 146 -12.99 -16.22 4.72
CA SER A 146 -12.62 -16.70 6.08
C SER A 146 -12.03 -18.11 6.10
N PHE A 147 -12.26 -18.92 5.06
CA PHE A 147 -11.63 -20.23 4.92
C PHE A 147 -10.09 -20.17 4.75
N ILE A 148 -9.53 -19.02 4.35
CA ILE A 148 -8.07 -18.84 4.21
C ILE A 148 -7.37 -19.00 5.57
N HIS A 149 -8.02 -18.56 6.64
CA HIS A 149 -7.55 -18.78 8.01
C HIS A 149 -8.73 -18.74 8.98
N PRO A 150 -9.38 -19.88 9.26
CA PRO A 150 -10.62 -19.92 10.05
C PRO A 150 -10.49 -19.42 11.49
N ALA A 151 -9.27 -19.42 12.04
CA ALA A 151 -9.01 -18.96 13.40
C ALA A 151 -8.97 -17.42 13.52
N THR A 152 -9.01 -16.67 12.42
CA THR A 152 -9.09 -15.20 12.47
C THR A 152 -10.54 -14.75 12.50
N ASP A 153 -10.94 -14.15 13.62
CA ASP A 153 -12.25 -13.51 13.73
C ASP A 153 -12.26 -12.17 12.96
N VAL A 154 -13.16 -12.09 11.98
CA VAL A 154 -13.43 -10.88 11.18
C VAL A 154 -14.91 -10.48 11.26
N SER A 155 -15.68 -11.08 12.17
CA SER A 155 -17.13 -10.87 12.30
C SER A 155 -17.47 -9.41 12.59
N TRP A 156 -16.66 -8.73 13.41
CA TRP A 156 -16.77 -7.30 13.68
C TRP A 156 -16.74 -6.46 12.39
N ALA A 157 -15.94 -6.85 11.41
CA ALA A 157 -15.79 -6.13 10.15
C ALA A 157 -16.95 -6.42 9.18
N ALA A 158 -17.73 -7.45 9.43
CA ALA A 158 -18.89 -7.86 8.64
C ALA A 158 -20.19 -7.18 9.08
N GLU A 159 -20.18 -6.37 10.15
CA GLU A 159 -21.35 -5.64 10.63
C GLU A 159 -21.96 -4.79 9.51
N THR A 160 -23.27 -4.92 9.30
CA THR A 160 -23.97 -4.24 8.20
C THR A 160 -24.45 -2.87 8.64
N LEU A 161 -23.82 -1.83 8.09
CA LEU A 161 -24.04 -0.43 8.47
C LEU A 161 -24.15 0.44 7.21
N PRO A 162 -24.71 1.65 7.29
CA PRO A 162 -24.64 2.61 6.18
C PRO A 162 -23.19 2.94 5.82
N LEU A 163 -22.86 2.92 4.53
CA LEU A 163 -21.52 3.26 4.03
C LEU A 163 -21.10 4.65 4.50
N LEU A 164 -19.96 4.75 5.20
CA LEU A 164 -19.46 5.99 5.81
C LEU A 164 -20.50 6.72 6.69
N GLY A 165 -21.43 5.98 7.30
CA GLY A 165 -22.50 6.53 8.14
C GLY A 165 -23.66 7.18 7.40
N SER A 166 -23.57 7.40 6.09
CA SER A 166 -24.65 7.97 5.27
C SER A 166 -24.55 7.47 3.83
N GLY A 167 -25.03 6.25 3.58
CA GLY A 167 -24.93 5.63 2.27
C GLY A 167 -25.63 4.28 2.18
N PRO A 168 -25.40 3.52 1.08
CA PRO A 168 -25.93 2.16 0.93
C PRO A 168 -25.49 1.27 2.09
N ILE A 169 -26.34 0.31 2.46
CA ILE A 169 -26.01 -0.66 3.51
C ILE A 169 -24.95 -1.62 2.96
N ALA A 170 -23.84 -1.71 3.66
CA ALA A 170 -22.72 -2.59 3.32
C ALA A 170 -22.02 -3.08 4.59
N PRO A 171 -21.20 -4.14 4.51
CA PRO A 171 -20.32 -4.53 5.61
C PRO A 171 -19.36 -3.39 6.01
N LEU A 172 -19.06 -3.26 7.31
CA LEU A 172 -18.19 -2.22 7.86
C LEU A 172 -16.83 -2.15 7.14
N TRP A 173 -16.24 -3.30 6.79
CA TRP A 173 -14.96 -3.33 6.08
C TRP A 173 -14.99 -2.58 4.74
N VAL A 174 -16.16 -2.48 4.08
CA VAL A 174 -16.32 -1.70 2.84
C VAL A 174 -16.20 -0.20 3.15
N SER A 175 -16.76 0.28 4.25
CA SER A 175 -16.56 1.66 4.71
C SER A 175 -15.09 1.94 5.00
N LEU A 176 -14.40 1.02 5.68
CA LEU A 176 -12.97 1.13 5.95
C LEU A 176 -12.15 1.17 4.65
N ALA A 177 -12.50 0.33 3.68
CA ALA A 177 -11.86 0.29 2.36
C ALA A 177 -12.03 1.62 1.62
N VAL A 178 -13.25 2.17 1.60
CA VAL A 178 -13.53 3.45 0.93
C VAL A 178 -12.80 4.61 1.61
N ALA A 179 -12.75 4.62 2.95
CA ALA A 179 -12.02 5.63 3.71
C ALA A 179 -10.51 5.57 3.44
N ASP A 180 -9.91 4.37 3.49
CA ASP A 180 -8.50 4.13 3.16
C ASP A 180 -8.18 4.55 1.72
N TRP A 181 -9.06 4.18 0.78
CA TRP A 181 -8.93 4.56 -0.62
C TRP A 181 -8.98 6.09 -0.81
N ALA A 182 -9.91 6.78 -0.16
CA ALA A 182 -10.02 8.24 -0.24
C ALA A 182 -8.74 8.95 0.26
N VAL A 183 -8.13 8.44 1.33
CA VAL A 183 -6.83 8.91 1.83
C VAL A 183 -5.73 8.67 0.80
N LYS A 184 -5.65 7.46 0.23
CA LYS A 184 -4.71 7.12 -0.85
C LYS A 184 -4.82 8.05 -2.05
N LEU A 185 -6.04 8.34 -2.54
CA LEU A 185 -6.24 9.25 -3.67
C LEU A 185 -5.78 10.68 -3.35
N SER A 186 -6.10 11.16 -2.16
CA SER A 186 -5.72 12.50 -1.71
C SER A 186 -4.19 12.63 -1.62
N LEU A 187 -3.54 11.62 -1.03
CA LEU A 187 -2.09 11.57 -0.92
C LEU A 187 -1.40 11.37 -2.28
N ALA A 188 -2.00 10.63 -3.21
CA ALA A 188 -1.47 10.49 -4.57
C ALA A 188 -1.39 11.84 -5.30
N LEU A 189 -2.41 12.69 -5.14
CA LEU A 189 -2.40 14.06 -5.68
C LEU A 189 -1.31 14.92 -5.03
N ILE A 190 -1.20 14.87 -3.70
CA ILE A 190 -0.17 15.61 -2.94
C ILE A 190 1.23 15.14 -3.34
N ALA A 191 1.42 13.83 -3.53
CA ALA A 191 2.70 13.20 -3.86
C ALA A 191 3.24 13.61 -5.24
N LEU A 192 2.42 14.18 -6.13
CA LEU A 192 2.90 14.75 -7.40
C LEU A 192 3.90 15.89 -7.18
N ILE A 193 3.78 16.64 -6.09
CA ILE A 193 4.69 17.74 -5.74
C ILE A 193 6.10 17.20 -5.44
N PRO A 194 6.32 16.34 -4.42
CA PRO A 194 7.64 15.79 -4.15
C PRO A 194 8.14 14.92 -5.32
N PHE A 195 7.26 14.20 -6.03
CA PHE A 195 7.64 13.46 -7.23
C PHE A 195 8.32 14.37 -8.26
N ARG A 196 7.69 15.52 -8.58
CA ARG A 196 8.24 16.47 -9.55
C ARG A 196 9.57 17.06 -9.08
N MET A 197 9.66 17.41 -7.80
CA MET A 197 10.86 18.01 -7.22
C MET A 197 12.05 17.02 -7.23
N ILE A 198 11.83 15.78 -6.81
CA ILE A 198 12.87 14.75 -6.71
C ILE A 198 13.35 14.36 -8.11
N THR A 199 12.42 14.06 -9.03
CA THR A 199 12.78 13.64 -10.39
C THR A 199 13.50 14.74 -11.16
N ALA A 200 13.06 16.00 -11.04
CA ALA A 200 13.73 17.12 -11.68
C ALA A 200 15.17 17.36 -11.16
N ARG A 201 15.44 17.08 -9.88
CA ARG A 201 16.78 17.19 -9.29
C ARG A 201 17.68 16.04 -9.74
N LEU A 202 17.19 14.80 -9.66
CA LEU A 202 17.99 13.61 -9.97
C LEU A 202 18.34 13.51 -11.45
N THR A 203 17.42 13.85 -12.35
CA THR A 203 17.69 13.82 -13.80
C THR A 203 18.62 14.95 -14.26
N ARG A 204 18.79 16.03 -13.49
CA ARG A 204 19.79 17.08 -13.76
C ARG A 204 21.20 16.69 -13.30
N ALA A 205 21.31 15.76 -12.36
CA ALA A 205 22.58 15.33 -11.78
C ALA A 205 23.21 14.12 -12.52
N THR A 206 22.50 13.56 -13.49
CA THR A 206 22.89 12.45 -14.37
C THR A 206 23.06 12.93 -15.79
#